data_AF-A0A7J9CDV3-F1
#
_entry.id   AF-A0A7J9CDV3-F1
#
_cell.length_a   1.000
_cell.length_b   1.000
_cell.length_c   1.000
_cell.angle_alpha   90.00
_cell.angle_beta   90.00
_cell.angle_gamma   90.00
#
_symmetry.space_group_name_H-M   'P 1'
#
loop_
_entity.id
_entity.type
_entity.pdbx_description
1 polymer ?
#
loop_
_entity_poly.entity_id
_entity_poly.type
_entity_poly.pdbx_seq_one_letter_code
_entity_poly.pdbx_strand_id
1 'polypeptide(L)'
;MDIIVYVDTLTGTAYLSYNHTLPFIPTTMTTIPPINATWMTSVFTKSLRNLNSKEYLANVPLTIDHSLFFTVGVGINPCVTCSNGSRDAAAINNVTFDMPTTTILEVHYCGIKGGFYK
;
A
#
# COMPACT_ATOMS: atom_id res chain seq x y z
N MET A 1 -7.10 -14.84 -2.21
CA MET A 1 -7.17 -15.33 -0.81
C MET A 1 -7.21 -14.07 0.00
N ASP A 2 -8.41 -13.71 0.45
CA ASP A 2 -8.67 -12.41 1.05
C ASP A 2 -8.31 -12.51 2.53
N ILE A 3 -7.42 -11.62 2.98
CA ILE A 3 -6.96 -11.59 4.36
C ILE A 3 -8.05 -10.93 5.19
N ILE A 4 -8.28 -11.46 6.40
CA ILE A 4 -9.24 -10.90 7.37
C ILE A 4 -8.60 -9.65 8.00
N VAL A 5 -8.57 -8.55 7.25
CA VAL A 5 -8.19 -7.23 7.75
C VAL A 5 -9.46 -6.41 7.85
N TYR A 6 -9.55 -5.55 8.87
CA TYR A 6 -10.63 -4.58 8.96
C TYR A 6 -10.66 -3.70 7.70
N VAL A 7 -11.81 -3.65 7.03
CA VAL A 7 -12.01 -2.86 5.81
C VAL A 7 -12.79 -1.61 6.17
N ASP A 8 -12.27 -0.45 5.79
CA ASP A 8 -12.99 0.81 5.92
C ASP A 8 -14.17 0.85 4.92
N THR A 9 -15.35 1.16 5.44
CA THR A 9 -16.60 1.27 4.67
C THR A 9 -17.04 2.71 4.44
N LEU A 10 -16.29 3.70 4.94
CA LEU A 10 -16.61 5.10 4.75
C LEU A 10 -16.36 5.51 3.29
N THR A 11 -17.32 6.24 2.71
CA THR A 11 -17.24 6.69 1.31
C THR A 11 -16.93 8.18 1.27
N GLY A 12 -15.84 8.56 0.61
CA GLY A 12 -15.54 9.97 0.31
C GLY A 12 -16.31 10.45 -0.92
N THR A 13 -16.86 11.67 -0.86
CA THR A 13 -17.59 12.30 -1.99
C THR A 13 -16.94 13.63 -2.39
N ALA A 14 -16.96 13.92 -3.68
CA ALA A 14 -16.50 15.19 -4.26
C ALA A 14 -17.44 15.63 -5.37
N TYR A 15 -17.46 16.93 -5.68
CA TYR A 15 -18.32 17.51 -6.71
C TYR A 15 -17.47 18.14 -7.82
N LEU A 16 -17.81 17.85 -9.07
CA LEU A 16 -17.29 18.52 -10.25
C LEU A 16 -18.34 19.53 -10.74
N SER A 17 -17.96 20.81 -10.80
CA SER A 17 -18.84 21.90 -11.24
C SER A 17 -18.24 22.60 -12.45
N TYR A 18 -19.10 22.98 -13.40
CA TYR A 18 -18.70 23.65 -14.64
C TYR A 18 -19.08 25.14 -14.57
N ASN A 19 -18.16 26.04 -14.91
CA ASN A 19 -18.34 27.49 -14.72
C ASN A 19 -19.37 28.17 -15.64
N HIS A 20 -19.91 27.47 -16.65
CA HIS A 20 -20.84 28.03 -17.65
C HIS A 20 -22.10 27.19 -17.83
N THR A 21 -22.52 26.47 -16.79
CA THR A 21 -23.78 25.72 -16.80
C THR A 21 -24.92 26.50 -16.19
N LEU A 22 -26.14 26.17 -16.61
CA LEU A 22 -27.36 26.72 -16.01
C LEU A 22 -27.36 26.48 -14.48
N PRO A 23 -27.87 27.43 -13.68
CA PRO A 23 -28.08 27.19 -12.26
C PRO A 23 -29.07 26.02 -12.08
N PHE A 24 -28.87 25.19 -11.05
CA PHE A 24 -29.72 24.05 -10.67
C PHE A 24 -29.66 22.78 -11.53
N ILE A 25 -28.54 22.49 -12.21
CA ILE A 25 -28.34 21.15 -12.81
C ILE A 25 -28.20 20.11 -11.68
N PRO A 26 -28.98 19.02 -11.67
CA PRO A 26 -28.85 17.96 -10.68
C PRO A 26 -27.50 17.24 -10.82
N THR A 27 -26.84 17.01 -9.69
CA THR A 27 -25.60 16.24 -9.63
C THR A 27 -25.86 14.79 -10.03
N THR A 28 -25.11 14.29 -11.01
CA THR A 28 -25.13 12.87 -11.37
C THR A 28 -24.12 12.11 -10.50
N MET A 29 -24.60 11.16 -9.72
CA MET A 29 -23.74 10.26 -8.94
C MET A 29 -23.24 9.12 -9.83
N THR A 30 -21.97 8.76 -9.69
CA THR A 30 -21.39 7.57 -10.30
C THR A 30 -21.61 6.35 -9.41
N THR A 31 -21.88 5.19 -10.01
CA THR A 31 -21.96 3.93 -9.25
C THR A 31 -20.57 3.47 -8.84
N ILE A 32 -20.38 3.27 -7.53
CA ILE A 32 -19.14 2.72 -6.97
C ILE A 32 -19.24 1.18 -6.96
N PRO A 33 -18.20 0.45 -7.40
CA PRO A 33 -18.15 -1.01 -7.29
C PRO A 33 -18.33 -1.48 -5.83
N PRO A 34 -18.91 -2.67 -5.60
CA PRO A 34 -18.98 -3.23 -4.25
C PRO A 34 -17.57 -3.55 -3.72
N ILE A 35 -17.41 -3.55 -2.39
CA ILE A 35 -16.11 -3.75 -1.71
C ILE A 35 -15.42 -5.06 -2.13
N ASN A 36 -16.19 -6.11 -2.44
CA ASN A 36 -15.70 -7.42 -2.84
C ASN A 36 -15.57 -7.60 -4.37
N ALA A 37 -15.48 -6.51 -5.14
CA ALA A 37 -15.34 -6.53 -6.60
C ALA A 37 -13.93 -6.90 -7.10
N THR A 38 -13.36 -8.02 -6.62
CA THR A 38 -11.98 -8.46 -6.95
C THR A 38 -11.72 -8.55 -8.46
N TRP A 39 -12.72 -8.96 -9.24
CA TRP A 39 -12.60 -9.06 -10.69
C TRP A 39 -12.39 -7.69 -11.36
N MET A 40 -13.07 -6.63 -10.90
CA MET A 40 -12.90 -5.28 -11.44
C MET A 40 -11.50 -4.76 -11.14
N THR A 41 -11.04 -4.93 -9.90
CA THR A 41 -9.68 -4.56 -9.48
C THR A 41 -8.63 -5.29 -10.33
N SER A 42 -8.85 -6.57 -10.64
CA SER A 42 -7.94 -7.34 -11.50
C SER A 42 -7.89 -6.78 -12.93
N VAL A 43 -9.03 -6.46 -13.53
CA VAL A 43 -9.11 -5.87 -14.88
C VAL A 43 -8.41 -4.51 -14.91
N PHE A 44 -8.67 -3.65 -13.93
CA PHE A 44 -8.03 -2.34 -13.82
C PHE A 44 -6.51 -2.48 -13.62
N THR A 45 -6.06 -3.34 -12.72
CA THR A 45 -4.61 -3.53 -12.47
C THR A 45 -3.89 -4.04 -13.73
N LYS A 46 -4.54 -4.89 -14.54
CA LYS A 46 -3.99 -5.39 -15.82
C LYS A 46 -3.94 -4.32 -16.93
N SER A 47 -4.67 -3.21 -16.80
CA SER A 47 -4.64 -2.14 -17.79
C SER A 47 -3.44 -1.20 -17.62
N LEU A 48 -2.79 -1.23 -16.45
CA LEU A 48 -1.63 -0.38 -16.14
C LEU A 48 -0.45 -0.72 -17.04
N ARG A 49 -0.01 0.26 -17.84
CA ARG A 49 1.13 0.16 -18.75
C ARG A 49 1.91 1.46 -18.73
N ASN A 50 3.22 1.38 -18.91
CA ASN A 50 4.04 2.55 -19.16
C ASN A 50 3.71 3.11 -20.56
N LEU A 51 3.76 4.44 -20.72
CA LEU A 51 3.51 5.12 -21.99
C LEU A 51 4.54 4.72 -23.07
N ASN A 52 5.81 4.61 -22.68
CA ASN A 52 6.94 4.23 -23.55
C ASN A 52 6.98 5.01 -24.88
N SER A 53 7.07 6.34 -24.80
CA SER A 53 7.21 7.22 -25.96
C SER A 53 8.68 7.64 -26.18
N LYS A 54 8.96 8.36 -27.28
CA LYS A 54 10.31 8.89 -27.55
C LYS A 54 10.82 9.85 -26.46
N GLU A 55 9.91 10.57 -25.81
CA GLU A 55 10.20 11.50 -24.72
C GLU A 55 10.19 10.79 -23.35
N TYR A 56 9.34 9.78 -23.18
CA TYR A 56 9.16 9.03 -21.93
C TYR A 56 9.44 7.55 -22.14
N LEU A 57 10.72 7.18 -22.22
CA LEU A 57 11.16 5.81 -22.49
C LEU A 57 10.99 4.90 -21.26
N ALA A 58 10.57 3.66 -21.51
CA ALA A 58 10.47 2.62 -20.49
C ALA A 58 11.74 1.74 -20.48
N ASN A 59 12.72 2.11 -19.67
CA ASN A 59 13.98 1.35 -19.53
C ASN A 59 13.81 0.16 -18.56
N VAL A 60 13.41 -0.99 -19.09
CA VAL A 60 13.22 -2.22 -18.30
C VAL A 60 14.54 -3.00 -18.22
N PRO A 61 15.04 -3.34 -17.01
CA PRO A 61 16.22 -4.20 -16.85
C PRO A 61 15.97 -5.60 -17.44
N LEU A 62 16.86 -6.07 -18.32
CA LEU A 62 16.77 -7.38 -18.98
C LEU A 62 17.60 -8.46 -18.29
N THR A 63 18.61 -8.04 -17.52
CA THR A 63 19.50 -8.93 -16.77
C THR A 63 19.10 -8.90 -15.30
N ILE A 64 18.90 -10.08 -14.72
CA ILE A 64 18.54 -10.25 -13.31
C ILE A 64 19.80 -10.68 -12.55
N ASP A 65 20.27 -9.83 -11.64
CA ASP A 65 21.42 -10.15 -10.79
C ASP A 65 21.02 -11.00 -9.57
N HIS A 66 19.85 -10.70 -8.99
CA HIS A 66 19.34 -11.36 -7.79
C HIS A 66 17.84 -11.62 -7.89
N SER A 67 17.44 -12.86 -7.60
CA SER A 67 16.03 -13.26 -7.49
C SER A 67 15.63 -13.30 -6.02
N LEU A 68 14.67 -12.44 -5.64
CA LEU A 68 14.14 -12.36 -4.28
C LEU A 68 12.70 -12.87 -4.26
N PHE A 69 12.37 -13.66 -3.24
CA PHE A 69 11.00 -14.09 -2.97
C PHE A 69 10.56 -13.52 -1.62
N PHE A 70 9.43 -12.81 -1.63
CA PHE A 70 8.88 -12.16 -0.45
C PHE A 70 7.50 -12.75 -0.13
N THR A 71 7.37 -13.36 1.04
CA THR A 71 6.06 -13.65 1.63
C THR A 71 5.63 -12.45 2.45
N VAL A 72 4.49 -11.86 2.12
CA VAL A 72 3.91 -10.74 2.88
C VAL A 72 2.69 -11.27 3.62
N GLY A 73 2.68 -11.10 4.94
CA GLY A 73 1.61 -11.63 5.79
C GLY A 73 1.22 -10.65 6.89
N VAL A 74 -0.02 -10.78 7.34
CA VAL A 74 -0.54 -10.15 8.56
C VAL A 74 -0.73 -11.25 9.60
N GLY A 75 -0.48 -10.94 10.87
CA GLY A 75 -0.56 -11.87 11.98
C GLY A 75 -0.89 -11.16 13.29
N ILE A 76 -0.93 -11.94 14.37
CA ILE A 76 -1.23 -11.45 15.71
C ILE A 76 -0.07 -11.85 16.63
N ASN A 77 0.55 -10.84 17.26
CA ASN A 77 1.61 -11.04 18.24
C ASN A 77 1.06 -10.85 19.66
N PRO A 78 1.40 -11.73 20.62
CA PRO A 78 1.01 -11.54 22.01
C PRO A 78 1.66 -10.27 22.56
N CYS A 79 0.89 -9.47 23.30
CA CYS A 79 1.36 -8.20 23.86
C CYS A 79 0.70 -7.95 25.21
N VAL A 80 1.50 -7.98 26.29
CA VAL A 80 1.02 -7.86 27.67
C VAL A 80 0.44 -6.46 27.96
N THR A 81 0.99 -5.42 27.34
CA THR A 81 0.59 -4.02 27.56
C THR A 81 -0.46 -3.51 26.58
N CYS A 82 -0.90 -4.35 25.63
CA CYS A 82 -1.86 -3.96 24.60
C CYS A 82 -3.30 -4.23 25.04
N SER A 83 -4.24 -3.43 24.52
CA SER A 83 -5.67 -3.71 24.66
C SER A 83 -5.97 -5.11 24.09
N ASN A 84 -6.65 -5.96 24.87
CA ASN A 84 -6.96 -7.36 24.54
C ASN A 84 -5.75 -8.32 24.44
N GLY A 85 -4.59 -7.98 25.04
CA GLY A 85 -3.48 -8.93 25.22
C GLY A 85 -2.76 -9.35 23.94
N SER A 86 -3.08 -8.72 22.81
CA SER A 86 -2.54 -9.03 21.50
C SER A 86 -2.37 -7.76 20.67
N ARG A 87 -1.53 -7.81 19.65
CA ARG A 87 -1.21 -6.72 18.73
C ARG A 87 -1.17 -7.25 17.31
N ASP A 88 -1.80 -6.54 16.39
CA ASP A 88 -1.68 -6.83 14.96
C ASP A 88 -0.24 -6.59 14.49
N ALA A 89 0.29 -7.54 13.73
CA ALA A 89 1.63 -7.51 13.18
C ALA A 89 1.59 -7.75 11.68
N ALA A 90 2.58 -7.22 10.97
CA ALA A 90 2.84 -7.55 9.58
C ALA A 90 4.28 -8.04 9.45
N ALA A 91 4.49 -9.02 8.58
CA ALA A 91 5.78 -9.64 8.39
C ALA A 91 6.11 -9.78 6.90
N ILE A 92 7.39 -9.62 6.59
CA ILE A 92 7.98 -10.00 5.30
C ILE A 92 8.93 -11.16 5.56
N ASN A 93 8.76 -12.30 4.88
CA ASN A 93 9.59 -13.50 5.09
C ASN A 93 9.63 -13.96 6.56
N ASN A 94 8.50 -13.89 7.26
CA ASN A 94 8.36 -14.21 8.68
C ASN A 94 9.22 -13.34 9.63
N VAL A 95 9.64 -12.14 9.18
CA VAL A 95 10.32 -11.14 9.99
C VAL A 95 9.43 -9.91 10.12
N THR A 96 9.08 -9.56 11.36
CA THR A 96 8.34 -8.33 11.68
C THR A 96 9.33 -7.19 11.86
N PHE A 97 9.12 -6.06 11.17
CA PHE A 97 9.98 -4.89 11.31
C PHE A 97 9.60 -4.12 12.58
N ASP A 98 10.51 -4.10 13.56
CA ASP A 98 10.39 -3.24 14.73
C ASP A 98 11.15 -1.93 14.50
N MET A 99 10.52 -0.81 14.83
CA MET A 99 11.05 0.51 14.52
C MET A 99 12.26 0.81 15.40
N PRO A 100 13.45 1.02 14.83
CA PRO A 100 14.66 1.27 15.61
C PRO A 100 14.64 2.66 16.27
N THR A 101 15.38 2.82 17.36
CA THR A 101 15.55 4.11 18.08
C THR A 101 16.50 5.06 17.37
N THR A 102 17.42 4.52 16.57
CA THR A 102 18.37 5.27 15.75
C THR A 102 18.13 4.94 14.29
N THR A 103 18.24 5.94 13.41
CA THR A 103 17.94 5.73 12.00
C THR A 103 18.91 4.75 11.36
N ILE A 104 18.40 3.84 10.51
CA ILE A 104 19.23 2.85 9.81
C ILE A 104 20.30 3.54 8.94
N LEU A 105 19.96 4.70 8.35
CA LEU A 105 20.88 5.49 7.54
C LEU A 105 22.05 6.03 8.34
N GLU A 106 21.81 6.61 9.53
CA GLU A 106 22.86 7.09 10.42
C GLU A 106 23.77 5.95 10.88
N VAL A 107 23.18 4.82 11.29
CA VAL A 107 23.95 3.64 11.70
C VAL A 107 24.85 3.14 10.58
N HIS A 108 24.35 3.10 9.35
CA HIS A 108 25.12 2.71 8.16
C HIS A 108 26.23 3.72 7.85
N TYR A 109 25.93 5.02 7.83
CA TYR A 109 26.88 6.07 7.46
C TYR A 109 28.00 6.25 8.48
N CYS A 110 27.66 6.21 9.77
CA CYS A 110 28.62 6.39 10.86
C CYS A 110 29.34 5.08 11.26
N GLY A 111 29.01 3.95 10.63
CA GLY A 111 29.62 2.65 10.93
C GLY A 111 29.33 2.14 12.34
N ILE A 112 28.22 2.55 12.94
CA ILE A 112 27.84 2.19 14.30
C ILE A 112 27.43 0.72 14.32
N LYS A 113 28.05 -0.11 15.16
CA LYS A 113 27.70 -1.53 15.28
C LYS A 113 26.63 -1.70 16.35
N GLY A 114 25.50 -2.33 15.99
CA GLY A 114 24.45 -2.75 16.94
C GLY A 114 23.60 -1.64 17.54
N GLY A 115 23.73 -0.38 17.09
CA GLY A 115 23.03 0.78 17.64
C GLY A 115 21.56 0.95 17.21
N PHE A 116 20.87 -0.12 16.81
CA PHE A 116 19.52 -0.01 16.24
C PHE A 116 18.41 0.12 17.30
N TYR A 117 18.53 -0.64 18.39
CA TYR A 117 17.53 -0.70 19.47
C TYR A 117 18.22 -0.32 20.77
N LYS A 118 17.69 0.71 21.44
CA LYS A 118 18.16 1.18 22.74
C LYS A 118 17.26 0.70 23.87
#